data_AF-A0A3B8WA32-F1
#
_entry.id   AF-A0A3B8WA32-F1
#
_cell.length_a   1.000
_cell.length_b   1.000
_cell.length_c   1.000
_cell.angle_alpha   90.00
_cell.angle_beta   90.00
_cell.angle_gamma   90.00
#
_symmetry.space_group_name_H-M   'P 1'
#
loop_
_entity.id
_entity.type
_entity.pdbx_description
1 polymer ?
#
loop_
_entity_poly.entity_id
_entity_poly.type
_entity_poly.pdbx_seq_one_letter_code
_entity_poly.pdbx_strand_id
1 'polypeptide(L)'
;ITHSIVPKDFHKMDHHPRIRFGGRECTQPYDMSVLNVSAMSFGSLSKNAVLALNAGAKIGGFAHNTGEGGLSPYHLEPGGDVIWQIGTGYFGARTEDGNFSDDAFQKNATRASVKMIEIKLSQGAKPGHGGILPAKKNTPEIAAIRLVKPGTTVFSPPFHSAFSTPIELLQFVQKLRKLSGGKPVGFKLCVGRKSEFLSICKAMVQLGIYPDFITVDGGEGGTGAAPPEFTNFVGMPLLDALAFVDNALRGFGIRQEMKLIASGKILTGFHMVRAMALGADTCNSARAMMMALGCIQALECNKNTCPTGVATQDPYFMKGLVVEDKKVRVANYHKNTVESFVELLGASGIGHPDEINRTHVYRRVFMNLVKTYEEIYPTIPEGCLLDGGDVPFDYEEYLKRASAQSFEVTA
;
A
#
# COMPACT_ATOMS: atom_id res chain seq x y z
N ILE A 1 14.86 17.90 5.03
CA ILE A 1 13.76 18.77 5.48
C ILE A 1 14.41 20.03 6.03
N THR A 2 13.83 21.22 5.83
CA THR A 2 14.35 22.46 6.43
C THR A 2 13.96 22.54 7.90
N HIS A 3 14.88 23.02 8.75
CA HIS A 3 14.53 23.33 10.13
C HIS A 3 13.86 24.71 10.19
N SER A 4 13.05 24.92 11.23
CA SER A 4 12.47 26.22 11.55
C SER A 4 13.33 26.93 12.60
N ILE A 5 13.48 28.25 12.47
CA ILE A 5 14.03 29.09 13.55
C ILE A 5 13.05 29.26 14.72
N VAL A 6 11.79 28.83 14.53
CA VAL A 6 10.74 28.70 15.55
C VAL A 6 10.28 27.24 15.57
N PRO A 7 11.08 26.31 16.13
CA PRO A 7 10.69 24.90 16.19
C PRO A 7 9.50 24.69 17.14
N LYS A 8 8.78 23.58 16.96
CA LYS A 8 7.81 23.11 17.96
C LYS A 8 8.55 22.27 19.00
N ASP A 9 8.13 22.40 20.25
CA ASP A 9 8.64 21.62 21.36
C ASP A 9 8.23 20.15 21.18
N PHE A 10 9.17 19.30 20.79
CA PHE A 10 8.97 17.86 20.54
C PHE A 10 8.23 17.18 21.68
N HIS A 11 8.50 17.53 22.94
CA HIS A 11 7.89 16.91 24.12
C HIS A 11 6.41 17.26 24.31
N LYS A 12 5.90 18.27 23.59
CA LYS A 12 4.49 18.69 23.62
C LYS A 12 3.72 18.27 22.37
N MET A 13 4.38 17.60 21.42
CA MET A 13 3.74 17.15 20.19
C MET A 13 2.98 15.83 20.40
N ASP A 14 2.08 15.52 19.48
CA ASP A 14 1.47 14.20 19.41
C ASP A 14 2.49 13.17 18.91
N HIS A 15 2.84 12.21 19.77
CA HIS A 15 3.76 11.11 19.44
C HIS A 15 3.07 9.90 18.80
N HIS A 16 1.75 9.94 18.67
CA HIS A 16 0.94 8.89 18.05
C HIS A 16 -0.01 9.46 16.99
N PRO A 17 0.49 10.25 16.02
CA PRO A 17 -0.38 10.89 15.04
C PRO A 17 -1.14 9.83 14.23
N ARG A 18 -2.45 10.06 14.06
CA ARG A 18 -3.36 9.19 13.32
C ARG A 18 -4.07 9.96 12.23
N ILE A 19 -4.29 9.31 11.09
CA ILE A 19 -5.03 9.83 9.95
C ILE A 19 -6.32 9.04 9.80
N ARG A 20 -7.44 9.75 9.64
CA ARG A 20 -8.75 9.13 9.44
C ARG A 20 -8.94 8.66 8.00
N PHE A 21 -9.27 7.39 7.84
CA PHE A 21 -9.66 6.74 6.59
C PHE A 21 -11.17 6.50 6.57
N GLY A 22 -11.80 6.74 5.43
CA GLY A 22 -13.25 6.65 5.23
C GLY A 22 -13.80 7.96 4.69
N GLY A 23 -14.23 7.95 3.42
CA GLY A 23 -14.88 9.04 2.73
C GLY A 23 -16.36 9.16 3.10
N ARG A 24 -17.11 9.93 2.30
CA ARG A 24 -18.50 10.31 2.60
C ARG A 24 -19.47 9.13 2.76
N GLU A 25 -19.24 8.04 2.04
CA GLU A 25 -20.09 6.83 2.08
C GLU A 25 -19.63 5.80 3.11
N CYS A 26 -18.52 6.03 3.82
CA CYS A 26 -17.98 5.12 4.82
C CYS A 26 -18.73 5.29 6.15
N THR A 27 -19.22 4.18 6.71
CA THR A 27 -19.94 4.15 8.00
C THR A 27 -19.09 3.63 9.15
N GLN A 28 -17.94 3.02 8.85
CA GLN A 28 -16.99 2.48 9.82
C GLN A 28 -15.58 3.04 9.59
N PRO A 29 -15.37 4.36 9.75
CA PRO A 29 -14.07 4.98 9.52
C PRO A 29 -13.00 4.42 10.48
N TYR A 30 -11.74 4.50 10.05
CA TYR A 30 -10.60 3.97 10.80
C TYR A 30 -9.50 5.02 10.94
N ASP A 31 -9.14 5.35 12.17
CA ASP A 31 -8.02 6.24 12.46
C ASP A 31 -6.73 5.41 12.47
N MET A 32 -5.97 5.49 11.38
CA MET A 32 -4.78 4.68 11.14
C MET A 32 -3.51 5.44 11.55
N SER A 33 -2.54 4.74 12.14
CA SER A 33 -1.20 5.28 12.39
C SER A 33 -0.54 5.78 11.10
N VAL A 34 0.30 6.80 11.18
CA VAL A 34 1.08 7.33 10.04
C VAL A 34 2.06 6.32 9.41
N LEU A 35 2.44 5.26 10.14
CA LEU A 35 3.27 4.15 9.66
C LEU A 35 2.58 2.81 9.94
N ASN A 36 2.50 1.91 8.95
CA ASN A 36 1.89 0.59 9.10
C ASN A 36 2.69 -0.52 8.38
N VAL A 37 2.33 -1.78 8.60
CA VAL A 37 2.96 -2.91 7.90
C VAL A 37 2.36 -3.03 6.50
N SER A 38 3.20 -2.94 5.47
CA SER A 38 2.77 -3.11 4.08
C SER A 38 2.42 -4.57 3.76
N ALA A 39 1.63 -4.73 2.70
CA ALA A 39 1.08 -6.00 2.21
C ALA A 39 2.15 -7.10 2.02
N MET A 40 2.07 -8.18 2.80
CA MET A 40 2.92 -9.37 2.64
C MET A 40 2.14 -10.65 2.95
N SER A 41 2.02 -11.55 1.97
CA SER A 41 1.14 -12.71 2.08
C SER A 41 1.63 -13.79 3.05
N PHE A 42 0.72 -14.35 3.84
CA PHE A 42 0.91 -15.70 4.41
C PHE A 42 1.11 -16.70 3.27
N GLY A 43 2.13 -17.56 3.41
CA GLY A 43 2.66 -18.40 2.34
C GLY A 43 3.97 -17.83 1.77
N SER A 44 4.02 -16.52 1.48
CA SER A 44 5.32 -15.86 1.26
C SER A 44 6.08 -15.74 2.58
N LEU A 45 5.39 -15.30 3.62
CA LEU A 45 5.85 -15.29 5.01
C LEU A 45 5.43 -16.56 5.74
N SER A 46 6.23 -16.95 6.74
CA SER A 46 5.90 -18.03 7.68
C SER A 46 4.76 -17.62 8.62
N LYS A 47 4.11 -18.60 9.26
CA LYS A 47 3.11 -18.31 10.30
C LYS A 47 3.70 -17.51 11.47
N ASN A 48 4.93 -17.82 11.89
CA ASN A 48 5.60 -17.10 12.98
C ASN A 48 5.83 -15.63 12.61
N ALA A 49 6.22 -15.34 11.36
CA ALA A 49 6.38 -13.97 10.89
C ALA A 49 5.05 -13.20 10.91
N VAL A 50 3.97 -13.81 10.42
CA VAL A 50 2.63 -13.18 10.39
C VAL A 50 2.12 -12.92 11.81
N LEU A 51 2.25 -13.89 12.72
CA LEU A 51 1.91 -13.75 14.14
C LEU A 51 2.70 -12.61 14.80
N ALA A 52 4.02 -12.57 14.60
CA ALA A 52 4.86 -11.53 15.17
C ALA A 52 4.53 -10.13 14.64
N LEU A 53 4.23 -10.00 13.34
CA LEU A 53 3.82 -8.72 12.75
C LEU A 53 2.49 -8.23 13.31
N ASN A 54 1.45 -9.07 13.33
CA ASN A 54 0.15 -8.65 13.84
C ASN A 54 0.16 -8.44 15.37
N ALA A 55 0.91 -9.24 16.13
CA ALA A 55 1.11 -9.02 17.56
C ALA A 55 1.85 -7.70 17.83
N GLY A 56 2.89 -7.39 17.05
CA GLY A 56 3.57 -6.09 17.12
C GLY A 56 2.65 -4.92 16.75
N ALA A 57 1.81 -5.11 15.74
CA ALA A 57 0.79 -4.14 15.31
C ALA A 57 -0.22 -3.85 16.42
N LYS A 58 -0.67 -4.89 17.15
CA LYS A 58 -1.51 -4.73 18.34
C LYS A 58 -0.82 -3.95 19.45
N ILE A 59 0.45 -4.25 19.75
CA ILE A 59 1.21 -3.56 20.79
C ILE A 59 1.36 -2.07 20.47
N GLY A 60 1.70 -1.73 19.22
CA GLY A 60 1.94 -0.34 18.80
C GLY A 60 0.70 0.41 18.28
N GLY A 61 -0.46 -0.23 18.21
CA GLY A 61 -1.70 0.38 17.72
C GLY A 61 -1.67 0.80 16.24
N PHE A 62 -0.99 0.03 15.38
CA PHE A 62 -0.92 0.22 13.93
C PHE A 62 -1.50 -0.98 13.17
N ALA A 63 -1.70 -0.85 11.85
CA ALA A 63 -2.33 -1.89 11.05
C ALA A 63 -1.31 -2.87 10.43
N HIS A 64 -1.75 -4.12 10.20
CA HIS A 64 -1.05 -5.11 9.40
C HIS A 64 -1.83 -5.45 8.13
N ASN A 65 -1.25 -5.18 6.96
CA ASN A 65 -1.84 -5.58 5.69
C ASN A 65 -1.50 -7.04 5.33
N THR A 66 -2.53 -7.85 5.06
CA THR A 66 -2.40 -9.30 4.85
C THR A 66 -1.63 -9.71 3.59
N GLY A 67 -1.48 -8.79 2.64
CA GLY A 67 -1.11 -9.14 1.28
C GLY A 67 -2.13 -10.04 0.56
N GLU A 68 -1.77 -10.44 -0.65
CA GLU A 68 -2.67 -11.15 -1.58
C GLU A 68 -2.96 -12.62 -1.20
N GLY A 69 -2.44 -13.14 -0.08
CA GLY A 69 -2.49 -14.58 0.24
C GLY A 69 -3.78 -15.06 0.90
N GLY A 70 -4.78 -14.18 1.04
CA GLY A 70 -5.98 -14.41 1.85
C GLY A 70 -5.79 -14.01 3.32
N LEU A 71 -6.89 -14.11 4.08
CA LEU A 71 -6.94 -13.78 5.50
C LEU A 71 -6.73 -15.06 6.33
N SER A 72 -5.49 -15.32 6.75
CA SER A 72 -5.17 -16.51 7.55
C SER A 72 -5.51 -16.35 9.03
N PRO A 73 -5.70 -17.45 9.79
CA PRO A 73 -5.86 -17.41 11.25
C PRO A 73 -4.75 -16.65 11.97
N TYR A 74 -3.51 -16.75 11.48
CA TYR A 74 -2.34 -16.06 12.04
C TYR A 74 -2.40 -14.53 11.95
N HIS A 75 -3.20 -13.96 11.03
CA HIS A 75 -3.46 -12.52 11.03
C HIS A 75 -4.50 -12.12 12.09
N LEU A 76 -5.32 -13.07 12.55
CA LEU A 76 -6.47 -12.82 13.42
C LEU A 76 -6.16 -13.13 14.88
N GLU A 77 -5.42 -14.20 15.15
CA GLU A 77 -5.11 -14.71 16.50
C GLU A 77 -4.54 -13.65 17.45
N PRO A 78 -3.56 -12.81 17.06
CA PRO A 78 -3.03 -11.83 18.00
C PRO A 78 -4.01 -10.70 18.31
N GLY A 79 -4.95 -10.42 17.39
CA GLY A 79 -6.02 -9.43 17.55
C GLY A 79 -5.61 -7.98 17.24
N GLY A 80 -4.54 -7.77 16.46
CA GLY A 80 -4.19 -6.46 15.92
C GLY A 80 -5.04 -6.10 14.70
N ASP A 81 -5.10 -4.81 14.37
CA ASP A 81 -5.88 -4.31 13.24
C ASP A 81 -5.33 -4.78 11.90
N VAL A 82 -6.23 -5.14 10.98
CA VAL A 82 -5.89 -5.74 9.69
C VAL A 82 -6.42 -4.89 8.53
N ILE A 83 -5.57 -4.67 7.54
CA ILE A 83 -5.99 -4.26 6.19
C ILE A 83 -6.05 -5.54 5.36
N TRP A 84 -7.24 -5.95 4.94
CA TRP A 84 -7.37 -7.16 4.13
C TRP A 84 -7.15 -6.82 2.65
N GLN A 85 -6.06 -7.31 2.08
CA GLN A 85 -5.75 -7.11 0.67
C GLN A 85 -6.26 -8.28 -0.18
N ILE A 86 -6.90 -7.95 -1.30
CA ILE A 86 -7.42 -8.89 -2.28
C ILE A 86 -6.67 -8.68 -3.59
N GLY A 87 -5.93 -9.70 -4.02
CA GLY A 87 -5.29 -9.74 -5.34
C GLY A 87 -6.17 -10.41 -6.40
N THR A 88 -5.62 -10.54 -7.60
CA THR A 88 -6.28 -11.13 -8.79
C THR A 88 -6.66 -12.60 -8.64
N GLY A 89 -6.00 -13.34 -7.74
CA GLY A 89 -6.37 -14.72 -7.41
C GLY A 89 -7.55 -14.84 -6.44
N TYR A 90 -8.05 -13.72 -5.90
CA TYR A 90 -9.15 -13.62 -4.94
C TYR A 90 -9.05 -14.57 -3.74
N PHE A 91 -7.84 -14.89 -3.28
CA PHE A 91 -7.65 -15.79 -2.15
C PHE A 91 -8.35 -15.26 -0.89
N GLY A 92 -9.15 -16.12 -0.24
CA GLY A 92 -10.04 -15.75 0.87
C GLY A 92 -11.36 -15.07 0.46
N ALA A 93 -11.61 -14.87 -0.84
CA ALA A 93 -12.79 -14.20 -1.40
C ALA A 93 -13.24 -14.84 -2.74
N ARG A 94 -13.01 -16.14 -2.94
CA ARG A 94 -13.19 -16.81 -4.23
C ARG A 94 -14.10 -18.03 -4.18
N THR A 95 -14.65 -18.37 -5.34
CA THR A 95 -15.23 -19.67 -5.64
C THR A 95 -14.13 -20.71 -5.94
N GLU A 96 -14.52 -21.99 -6.05
CA GLU A 96 -13.61 -23.07 -6.45
C GLU A 96 -13.01 -22.82 -7.84
N ASP A 97 -13.81 -22.29 -8.78
CA ASP A 97 -13.38 -21.91 -10.14
C ASP A 97 -12.42 -20.70 -10.17
N GLY A 98 -12.26 -20.00 -9.05
CA GLY A 98 -11.36 -18.86 -8.93
C GLY A 98 -11.91 -17.51 -9.29
N ASN A 99 -13.23 -17.41 -9.45
CA ASN A 99 -13.94 -16.15 -9.55
C ASN A 99 -14.16 -15.53 -8.17
N PHE A 100 -14.42 -14.23 -8.13
CA PHE A 100 -14.79 -13.54 -6.89
C PHE A 100 -16.12 -14.08 -6.33
N SER A 101 -16.19 -14.26 -5.01
CA SER A 101 -17.38 -14.73 -4.29
C SER A 101 -17.81 -13.68 -3.26
N ASP A 102 -19.03 -13.15 -3.44
CA ASP A 102 -19.63 -12.15 -2.57
C ASP A 102 -19.77 -12.66 -1.13
N ASP A 103 -20.25 -13.90 -0.96
CA ASP A 103 -20.46 -14.52 0.35
C ASP A 103 -19.14 -14.75 1.09
N ALA A 104 -18.13 -15.30 0.40
CA ALA A 104 -16.81 -15.53 0.98
C ALA A 104 -16.14 -14.19 1.36
N PHE A 105 -16.29 -13.17 0.51
CA PHE A 105 -15.83 -11.83 0.79
C PHE A 105 -16.51 -11.25 2.03
N GLN A 106 -17.84 -11.20 2.05
CA GLN A 106 -18.62 -10.60 3.14
C GLN A 106 -18.31 -11.26 4.48
N LYS A 107 -18.19 -12.60 4.52
CA LYS A 107 -17.83 -13.36 5.72
C LYS A 107 -16.49 -12.91 6.32
N ASN A 108 -15.50 -12.62 5.49
CA ASN A 108 -14.17 -12.20 5.95
C ASN A 108 -14.09 -10.69 6.19
N ALA A 109 -14.67 -9.89 5.29
CA ALA A 109 -14.64 -8.44 5.35
C ALA A 109 -15.36 -7.88 6.58
N THR A 110 -16.43 -8.53 7.07
CA THR A 110 -17.23 -8.05 8.22
C THR A 110 -16.60 -8.35 9.58
N ARG A 111 -15.52 -9.15 9.64
CA ARG A 111 -14.81 -9.43 10.90
C ARG A 111 -14.31 -8.14 11.58
N ALA A 112 -14.46 -8.04 12.90
CA ALA A 112 -14.14 -6.82 13.65
C ALA A 112 -12.66 -6.36 13.56
N SER A 113 -11.73 -7.29 13.38
CA SER A 113 -10.29 -7.01 13.21
C SER A 113 -9.93 -6.47 11.83
N VAL A 114 -10.76 -6.74 10.80
CA VAL A 114 -10.56 -6.16 9.47
C VAL A 114 -11.06 -4.72 9.51
N LYS A 115 -10.16 -3.76 9.36
CA LYS A 115 -10.48 -2.32 9.43
C LYS A 115 -10.64 -1.69 8.06
N MET A 116 -9.92 -2.18 7.05
CA MET A 116 -9.93 -1.65 5.70
C MET A 116 -9.80 -2.79 4.68
N ILE A 117 -10.28 -2.54 3.45
CA ILE A 117 -10.17 -3.46 2.32
C ILE A 117 -9.32 -2.81 1.22
N GLU A 118 -8.32 -3.52 0.72
CA GLU A 118 -7.44 -3.03 -0.35
C GLU A 118 -7.48 -3.96 -1.57
N ILE A 119 -7.93 -3.43 -2.71
CA ILE A 119 -7.87 -4.14 -4.00
C ILE A 119 -6.47 -3.96 -4.59
N LYS A 120 -5.72 -5.04 -4.78
CA LYS A 120 -4.37 -4.96 -5.36
C LYS A 120 -4.42 -5.07 -6.90
N LEU A 121 -4.40 -3.93 -7.57
CA LEU A 121 -4.27 -3.87 -9.04
C LEU A 121 -2.87 -4.30 -9.50
N SER A 122 -1.83 -3.80 -8.83
CA SER A 122 -0.44 -4.17 -9.13
C SER A 122 0.46 -3.95 -7.92
N GLN A 123 1.72 -4.41 -8.01
CA GLN A 123 2.76 -4.15 -7.01
C GLN A 123 4.06 -3.75 -7.69
N GLY A 124 4.89 -2.97 -6.99
CA GLY A 124 6.13 -2.41 -7.55
C GLY A 124 7.14 -3.44 -8.07
N ALA A 125 7.29 -4.56 -7.38
CA ALA A 125 8.30 -5.57 -7.75
C ALA A 125 7.96 -6.40 -9.00
N LYS A 126 6.71 -6.37 -9.45
CA LYS A 126 6.25 -7.05 -10.65
C LYS A 126 4.91 -6.50 -11.16
N PRO A 127 4.90 -5.24 -11.64
CA PRO A 127 3.68 -4.65 -12.20
C PRO A 127 3.26 -5.46 -13.44
N GLY A 128 1.94 -5.65 -13.62
CA GLY A 128 1.41 -6.44 -14.74
C GLY A 128 1.52 -7.96 -14.58
N HIS A 129 1.98 -8.48 -13.44
CA HIS A 129 1.99 -9.91 -13.14
C HIS A 129 1.26 -10.22 -11.84
N GLY A 130 0.52 -11.33 -11.83
CA GLY A 130 -0.12 -11.85 -10.63
C GLY A 130 0.85 -12.39 -9.58
N GLY A 131 0.33 -12.70 -8.39
CA GLY A 131 1.02 -13.41 -7.32
C GLY A 131 1.69 -14.71 -7.76
N ILE A 132 2.86 -15.03 -7.18
CA ILE A 132 3.57 -16.28 -7.42
C ILE A 132 3.91 -16.89 -6.05
N LEU A 133 3.41 -18.09 -5.79
CA LEU A 133 3.83 -18.90 -4.64
C LEU A 133 4.42 -20.21 -5.16
N PRO A 134 5.73 -20.47 -4.95
CA PRO A 134 6.35 -21.73 -5.35
C PRO A 134 5.66 -22.95 -4.72
N ALA A 135 5.56 -24.05 -5.48
CA ALA A 135 4.97 -25.33 -5.04
C ALA A 135 5.39 -25.78 -3.63
N LYS A 136 6.69 -25.73 -3.35
CA LYS A 136 7.28 -26.10 -2.05
C LYS A 136 6.81 -25.26 -0.85
N LYS A 137 6.18 -24.10 -1.10
CA LYS A 137 5.58 -23.24 -0.08
C LYS A 137 4.06 -23.36 -0.04
N ASN A 138 3.44 -24.09 -0.96
CA ASN A 138 2.00 -24.30 -0.99
C ASN A 138 1.61 -25.56 -0.20
N THR A 139 1.72 -25.47 1.12
CA THR A 139 1.38 -26.56 2.06
C THR A 139 -0.13 -26.85 2.05
N PRO A 140 -0.60 -28.00 2.58
CA PRO A 140 -2.04 -28.29 2.71
C PRO A 140 -2.83 -27.17 3.41
N GLU A 141 -2.25 -26.55 4.43
CA GLU A 141 -2.86 -25.42 5.13
C GLU A 141 -3.01 -24.19 4.23
N ILE A 142 -1.95 -23.80 3.51
CA ILE A 142 -1.99 -22.64 2.61
C ILE A 142 -2.94 -22.89 1.46
N ALA A 143 -2.94 -24.11 0.92
CA ALA A 143 -3.84 -24.54 -0.14
C ALA A 143 -5.31 -24.43 0.28
N ALA A 144 -5.64 -24.84 1.51
CA ALA A 144 -6.99 -24.71 2.07
C ALA A 144 -7.41 -23.23 2.24
N ILE A 145 -6.53 -22.38 2.77
CA ILE A 145 -6.81 -20.94 2.93
C ILE A 145 -7.04 -20.26 1.58
N ARG A 146 -6.31 -20.71 0.54
CA ARG A 146 -6.37 -20.13 -0.80
C ARG A 146 -7.37 -20.81 -1.72
N LEU A 147 -8.03 -21.89 -1.30
CA LEU A 147 -8.89 -22.72 -2.16
C LEU A 147 -8.17 -23.12 -3.48
N VAL A 148 -6.96 -23.67 -3.33
CA VAL A 148 -6.14 -24.20 -4.45
C VAL A 148 -5.65 -25.61 -4.13
N LYS A 149 -5.11 -26.31 -5.13
CA LYS A 149 -4.50 -27.64 -4.93
C LYS A 149 -3.19 -27.54 -4.14
N PRO A 150 -2.95 -28.38 -3.12
CA PRO A 150 -1.67 -28.39 -2.40
C PRO A 150 -0.51 -28.89 -3.25
N GLY A 151 0.70 -28.40 -2.94
CA GLY A 151 1.94 -28.83 -3.58
C GLY A 151 2.12 -28.37 -5.03
N THR A 152 1.22 -27.54 -5.57
CA THR A 152 1.37 -26.93 -6.90
C THR A 152 1.87 -25.50 -6.80
N THR A 153 2.59 -25.04 -7.82
CA THR A 153 2.95 -23.63 -7.92
C THR A 153 1.68 -22.83 -8.19
N VAL A 154 1.44 -21.81 -7.37
CA VAL A 154 0.27 -20.95 -7.50
C VAL A 154 0.65 -19.73 -8.30
N PHE A 155 0.06 -19.60 -9.49
CA PHE A 155 0.09 -18.40 -10.31
C PHE A 155 -1.26 -17.71 -10.23
N SER A 156 -1.28 -16.46 -9.76
CA SER A 156 -2.49 -15.65 -9.88
C SER A 156 -2.57 -15.07 -11.29
N PRO A 157 -3.78 -14.85 -11.84
CA PRO A 157 -3.94 -14.13 -13.10
C PRO A 157 -3.28 -12.74 -13.07
N PRO A 158 -2.87 -12.17 -14.21
CA PRO A 158 -2.28 -10.83 -14.24
C PRO A 158 -3.30 -9.70 -14.04
N PHE A 159 -4.59 -9.98 -14.22
CA PHE A 159 -5.69 -9.03 -14.10
C PHE A 159 -6.82 -9.56 -13.21
N HIS A 160 -7.67 -8.65 -12.75
CA HIS A 160 -8.90 -8.99 -12.03
C HIS A 160 -9.98 -9.43 -13.01
N SER A 161 -10.59 -10.60 -12.82
CA SER A 161 -11.74 -11.03 -13.63
C SER A 161 -13.07 -10.33 -13.29
N ALA A 162 -13.11 -9.51 -12.23
CA ALA A 162 -14.32 -8.87 -11.74
C ALA A 162 -14.61 -7.53 -12.43
N PHE A 163 -13.62 -6.96 -13.12
CA PHE A 163 -13.72 -5.70 -13.84
C PHE A 163 -12.65 -5.63 -14.93
N SER A 164 -12.96 -4.90 -15.99
CA SER A 164 -12.11 -4.69 -17.16
C SER A 164 -11.95 -3.22 -17.52
N THR A 165 -12.75 -2.33 -16.93
CA THR A 165 -12.75 -0.89 -17.20
C THR A 165 -12.59 -0.08 -15.91
N PRO A 166 -12.17 1.20 -16.00
CA PRO A 166 -12.12 2.10 -14.86
C PRO A 166 -13.48 2.28 -14.16
N ILE A 167 -14.57 2.36 -14.93
CA ILE A 167 -15.94 2.42 -14.39
C ILE A 167 -16.26 1.16 -13.58
N GLU A 168 -15.99 -0.02 -14.12
CA GLU A 168 -16.26 -1.29 -13.44
C GLU A 168 -15.40 -1.45 -12.17
N LEU A 169 -14.15 -0.96 -12.18
CA LEU A 169 -13.30 -0.91 -10.97
C LEU A 169 -13.98 -0.11 -9.85
N LEU A 170 -14.52 1.08 -10.15
CA LEU A 170 -15.17 1.92 -9.14
C LEU A 170 -16.50 1.34 -8.67
N GLN A 171 -17.27 0.73 -9.56
CA GLN A 171 -18.46 -0.03 -9.18
C GLN A 171 -18.11 -1.22 -8.27
N PHE A 172 -16.99 -1.89 -8.54
CA PHE A 172 -16.48 -2.95 -7.68
C PHE A 172 -16.06 -2.42 -6.30
N VAL A 173 -15.38 -1.26 -6.23
CA VAL A 173 -15.08 -0.57 -4.95
C VAL A 173 -16.36 -0.32 -4.15
N GLN A 174 -17.39 0.24 -4.78
CA GLN A 174 -18.68 0.51 -4.13
C GLN A 174 -19.36 -0.79 -3.65
N LYS A 175 -19.32 -1.86 -4.46
CA LYS A 175 -19.81 -3.18 -4.08
C LYS A 175 -19.09 -3.73 -2.84
N LEU A 176 -17.77 -3.66 -2.80
CA LEU A 176 -16.99 -4.13 -1.64
C LEU A 176 -17.26 -3.30 -0.39
N ARG A 177 -17.49 -1.98 -0.53
CA ARG A 177 -17.89 -1.11 0.59
C ARG A 177 -19.20 -1.60 1.20
N LYS A 178 -20.21 -1.88 0.38
CA LYS A 178 -21.49 -2.44 0.83
C LYS A 178 -21.30 -3.80 1.51
N LEU A 179 -20.61 -4.73 0.86
CA LEU A 179 -20.42 -6.09 1.39
C LEU A 179 -19.56 -6.14 2.67
N SER A 180 -18.66 -5.17 2.88
CA SER A 180 -17.86 -5.08 4.11
C SER A 180 -18.62 -4.51 5.31
N GLY A 181 -19.87 -4.06 5.11
CA GLY A 181 -20.65 -3.35 6.11
C GLY A 181 -20.29 -1.86 6.24
N GLY A 182 -19.67 -1.26 5.21
CA GLY A 182 -19.34 0.16 5.16
C GLY A 182 -17.94 0.54 5.65
N LYS A 183 -16.98 -0.39 5.58
CA LYS A 183 -15.56 -0.13 5.91
C LYS A 183 -14.87 0.63 4.77
N PRO A 184 -13.75 1.34 5.04
CA PRO A 184 -12.95 1.97 4.00
C PRO A 184 -12.46 0.94 2.97
N VAL A 185 -12.70 1.24 1.70
CA VAL A 185 -12.25 0.43 0.55
C VAL A 185 -11.43 1.29 -0.38
N GLY A 186 -10.23 0.81 -0.69
CA GLY A 186 -9.31 1.46 -1.60
C GLY A 186 -8.64 0.47 -2.53
N PHE A 187 -7.73 0.97 -3.36
CA PHE A 187 -6.92 0.14 -4.23
C PHE A 187 -5.44 0.49 -4.16
N LYS A 188 -4.61 -0.49 -4.51
CA LYS A 188 -3.16 -0.38 -4.57
C LYS A 188 -2.68 -0.55 -6.01
N LEU A 189 -1.78 0.34 -6.44
CA LEU A 189 -1.12 0.23 -7.74
C LEU A 189 0.33 0.69 -7.69
N CYS A 190 1.16 0.04 -8.50
CA CYS A 190 2.37 0.65 -9.05
C CYS A 190 2.00 1.33 -10.36
N VAL A 191 2.31 2.62 -10.47
CA VAL A 191 2.00 3.40 -11.67
C VAL A 191 2.85 2.88 -12.83
N GLY A 192 2.18 2.40 -13.87
CA GLY A 192 2.77 2.09 -15.17
C GLY A 192 2.51 3.25 -16.13
N ARG A 193 1.46 3.13 -16.95
CA ARG A 193 1.05 4.17 -17.88
C ARG A 193 0.25 5.24 -17.14
N LYS A 194 0.67 6.51 -17.29
CA LYS A 194 -0.01 7.65 -16.68
C LYS A 194 -1.48 7.76 -17.13
N SER A 195 -1.77 7.50 -18.41
CA SER A 195 -3.13 7.56 -18.97
C SER A 195 -4.10 6.61 -18.27
N GLU A 196 -3.68 5.42 -17.83
CA GLU A 196 -4.54 4.47 -17.11
C GLU A 196 -4.98 5.02 -15.75
N PHE A 197 -4.11 5.74 -15.04
CA PHE A 197 -4.50 6.40 -13.79
C PHE A 197 -5.45 7.58 -14.05
N LEU A 198 -5.18 8.37 -15.09
CA LEU A 198 -6.09 9.45 -15.49
C LEU A 198 -7.46 8.89 -15.95
N SER A 199 -7.50 7.70 -16.57
CA SER A 199 -8.74 6.98 -16.92
C SER A 199 -9.57 6.68 -15.66
N ILE A 200 -8.94 6.24 -14.57
CA ILE A 200 -9.61 6.04 -13.27
C ILE A 200 -10.11 7.38 -12.73
N CYS A 201 -9.33 8.45 -12.84
CA CYS A 201 -9.77 9.79 -12.40
C CYS A 201 -10.99 10.29 -13.19
N LYS A 202 -11.02 10.11 -14.51
CA LYS A 202 -12.20 10.42 -15.35
C LYS A 202 -13.42 9.63 -14.88
N ALA A 203 -13.26 8.33 -14.61
CA ALA A 203 -14.36 7.51 -14.11
C ALA A 203 -14.83 7.96 -12.71
N MET A 204 -13.93 8.39 -11.83
CA MET A 204 -14.28 8.92 -10.50
C MET A 204 -15.14 10.17 -10.62
N VAL A 205 -14.73 11.13 -11.46
CA VAL A 205 -15.51 12.35 -11.72
C VAL A 205 -16.85 12.04 -12.39
N GLN A 206 -16.86 11.16 -13.39
CA GLN A 206 -18.07 10.80 -14.13
C GLN A 206 -19.13 10.12 -13.24
N LEU A 207 -18.71 9.20 -12.36
CA LEU A 207 -19.64 8.41 -11.54
C LEU A 207 -19.96 9.08 -10.19
N GLY A 208 -19.11 10.01 -9.71
CA GLY A 208 -19.17 10.50 -8.34
C GLY A 208 -18.86 9.40 -7.29
N ILE A 209 -18.16 8.34 -7.70
CA ILE A 209 -17.76 7.22 -6.84
C ILE A 209 -16.26 7.33 -6.58
N TYR A 210 -15.89 7.41 -5.30
CA TYR A 210 -14.50 7.56 -4.89
C TYR A 210 -14.06 6.39 -4.00
N PRO A 211 -12.84 5.84 -4.19
CA PRO A 211 -12.23 4.98 -3.20
C PRO A 211 -11.92 5.79 -1.94
N ASP A 212 -11.92 5.15 -0.78
CA ASP A 212 -11.57 5.81 0.49
C ASP A 212 -10.05 6.09 0.57
N PHE A 213 -9.25 5.32 -0.17
CA PHE A 213 -7.81 5.52 -0.28
C PHE A 213 -7.20 4.91 -1.55
N ILE A 214 -6.00 5.38 -1.89
CA ILE A 214 -5.14 4.82 -2.93
C ILE A 214 -3.75 4.57 -2.36
N THR A 215 -3.26 3.33 -2.45
CA THR A 215 -1.88 2.99 -2.11
C THR A 215 -1.00 3.06 -3.35
N VAL A 216 -0.07 4.01 -3.37
CA VAL A 216 0.93 4.18 -4.44
C VAL A 216 2.17 3.36 -4.09
N ASP A 217 2.43 2.32 -4.88
CA ASP A 217 3.56 1.41 -4.71
C ASP A 217 4.69 1.74 -5.69
N GLY A 218 5.86 2.15 -5.21
CA GLY A 218 7.01 2.41 -6.07
C GLY A 218 7.58 1.14 -6.69
N GLY A 219 8.12 1.23 -7.91
CA GLY A 219 8.78 0.14 -8.63
C GLY A 219 9.92 -0.53 -7.83
N GLU A 220 10.48 0.16 -6.84
CA GLU A 220 11.46 -0.37 -5.91
C GLU A 220 10.93 -1.32 -4.82
N GLY A 221 9.66 -1.73 -4.92
CA GLY A 221 8.96 -2.64 -4.01
C GLY A 221 9.66 -3.99 -3.81
N GLY A 222 9.33 -4.68 -2.71
CA GLY A 222 9.84 -6.03 -2.44
C GLY A 222 8.93 -7.13 -3.00
N THR A 223 9.47 -8.35 -3.12
CA THR A 223 8.69 -9.54 -3.46
C THR A 223 9.30 -10.80 -2.84
N GLY A 224 8.44 -11.78 -2.53
CA GLY A 224 8.89 -13.12 -2.14
C GLY A 224 9.31 -13.98 -3.35
N ALA A 225 8.73 -13.71 -4.53
CA ALA A 225 9.03 -14.37 -5.79
C ALA A 225 8.57 -13.52 -6.98
N ALA A 226 9.50 -13.17 -7.86
CA ALA A 226 9.24 -12.52 -9.14
C ALA A 226 10.40 -12.79 -10.12
N PRO A 227 10.16 -12.67 -11.44
CA PRO A 227 11.25 -12.65 -12.41
C PRO A 227 12.15 -11.40 -12.21
N PRO A 228 13.49 -11.52 -12.38
CA PRO A 228 14.41 -10.39 -12.22
C PRO A 228 14.10 -9.20 -13.13
N GLU A 229 13.71 -9.45 -14.39
CA GLU A 229 13.37 -8.38 -15.35
C GLU A 229 12.28 -7.45 -14.81
N PHE A 230 11.26 -8.03 -14.19
CA PHE A 230 10.18 -7.27 -13.57
C PHE A 230 10.64 -6.48 -12.34
N THR A 231 11.48 -7.10 -11.49
CA THR A 231 11.91 -6.48 -10.23
C THR A 231 12.89 -5.32 -10.45
N ASN A 232 13.63 -5.34 -11.55
CA ASN A 232 14.69 -4.36 -11.81
C ASN A 232 14.27 -3.23 -12.76
N PHE A 233 13.33 -3.47 -13.68
CA PHE A 233 13.11 -2.56 -14.81
C PHE A 233 11.66 -2.11 -15.01
N VAL A 234 10.69 -2.63 -14.25
CA VAL A 234 9.27 -2.34 -14.47
C VAL A 234 8.66 -1.59 -13.28
N GLY A 235 8.00 -0.47 -13.56
CA GLY A 235 7.27 0.35 -12.58
C GLY A 235 7.88 1.73 -12.35
N MET A 236 7.03 2.71 -12.06
CA MET A 236 7.46 4.08 -11.77
C MET A 236 8.09 4.17 -10.37
N PRO A 237 9.21 4.90 -10.19
CA PRO A 237 9.78 5.16 -8.86
C PRO A 237 8.78 5.85 -7.93
N LEU A 238 8.82 5.53 -6.63
CA LEU A 238 7.79 5.97 -5.67
C LEU A 238 7.56 7.49 -5.66
N LEU A 239 8.63 8.29 -5.64
CA LEU A 239 8.50 9.74 -5.50
C LEU A 239 7.84 10.38 -6.73
N ASP A 240 8.25 9.95 -7.92
CA ASP A 240 7.64 10.38 -9.18
C ASP A 240 6.18 9.92 -9.27
N ALA A 241 5.88 8.69 -8.85
CA ALA A 241 4.54 8.14 -8.82
C ALA A 241 3.62 8.90 -7.85
N LEU A 242 4.09 9.22 -6.64
CA LEU A 242 3.33 9.99 -5.66
C LEU A 242 3.02 11.39 -6.17
N ALA A 243 4.04 12.10 -6.67
CA ALA A 243 3.87 13.45 -7.20
C ALA A 243 2.86 13.47 -8.36
N PHE A 244 2.94 12.48 -9.26
CA PHE A 244 1.99 12.33 -10.36
C PHE A 244 0.57 12.02 -9.89
N VAL A 245 0.39 11.08 -8.96
CA VAL A 245 -0.94 10.70 -8.44
C VAL A 245 -1.58 11.86 -7.69
N ASP A 246 -0.83 12.54 -6.80
CA ASP A 246 -1.33 13.71 -6.07
C ASP A 246 -1.72 14.84 -7.03
N ASN A 247 -0.86 15.17 -8.00
CA ASN A 247 -1.17 16.17 -9.02
C ASN A 247 -2.38 15.79 -9.86
N ALA A 248 -2.49 14.53 -10.32
CA ALA A 248 -3.64 14.08 -11.10
C ALA A 248 -4.94 14.24 -10.31
N LEU A 249 -4.98 13.81 -9.04
CA LEU A 249 -6.17 13.98 -8.20
C LEU A 249 -6.53 15.45 -7.95
N ARG A 250 -5.53 16.34 -7.78
CA ARG A 250 -5.74 17.80 -7.68
C ARG A 250 -6.25 18.38 -8.99
N GLY A 251 -5.64 18.01 -10.11
CA GLY A 251 -6.04 18.43 -11.45
C GLY A 251 -7.47 18.01 -11.80
N PHE A 252 -7.96 16.89 -11.28
CA PHE A 252 -9.37 16.51 -11.40
C PHE A 252 -10.28 17.08 -10.29
N GLY A 253 -9.75 17.85 -9.34
CA GLY A 253 -10.52 18.47 -8.25
C GLY A 253 -11.07 17.48 -7.22
N ILE A 254 -10.45 16.30 -7.08
CA ILE A 254 -10.95 15.17 -6.27
C ILE A 254 -9.98 14.71 -5.19
N ARG A 255 -8.86 15.41 -4.98
CA ARG A 255 -7.82 15.02 -3.99
C ARG A 255 -8.36 14.87 -2.57
N GLN A 256 -9.33 15.70 -2.19
CA GLN A 256 -9.98 15.72 -0.87
C GLN A 256 -10.91 14.52 -0.60
N GLU A 257 -11.32 13.79 -1.64
CA GLU A 257 -12.28 12.68 -1.48
C GLU A 257 -11.63 11.40 -0.92
N MET A 258 -10.29 11.33 -0.88
CA MET A 258 -9.56 10.11 -0.54
C MET A 258 -8.20 10.38 0.12
N LYS A 259 -7.64 9.34 0.72
CA LYS A 259 -6.29 9.35 1.32
C LYS A 259 -5.27 8.65 0.43
N LEU A 260 -4.03 9.13 0.42
CA LEU A 260 -2.91 8.50 -0.27
C LEU A 260 -2.01 7.76 0.71
N ILE A 261 -1.64 6.53 0.38
CA ILE A 261 -0.70 5.71 1.15
C ILE A 261 0.55 5.48 0.31
N ALA A 262 1.72 5.88 0.81
CA ALA A 262 2.99 5.59 0.16
C ALA A 262 3.53 4.20 0.56
N SER A 263 3.92 3.39 -0.42
CA SER A 263 4.58 2.10 -0.21
C SER A 263 5.77 1.97 -1.15
N GLY A 264 6.95 1.61 -0.61
CA GLY A 264 8.18 1.51 -1.40
C GLY A 264 9.35 2.14 -0.66
N LYS A 265 10.28 1.30 -0.17
CA LYS A 265 11.48 1.74 0.57
C LYS A 265 11.24 2.88 1.59
N ILE A 266 10.14 2.83 2.35
CA ILE A 266 9.97 3.66 3.56
C ILE A 266 10.64 2.95 4.74
N LEU A 267 11.79 3.46 5.18
CA LEU A 267 12.63 2.83 6.23
C LEU A 267 12.79 3.68 7.50
N THR A 268 12.59 4.99 7.44
CA THR A 268 12.92 5.93 8.52
C THR A 268 11.91 7.08 8.56
N GLY A 269 11.90 7.86 9.65
CA GLY A 269 11.05 9.03 9.77
C GLY A 269 11.26 10.04 8.62
N PHE A 270 12.49 10.22 8.16
CA PHE A 270 12.76 11.09 7.01
C PHE A 270 12.19 10.54 5.68
N HIS A 271 12.13 9.22 5.49
CA HIS A 271 11.44 8.67 4.32
C HIS A 271 9.94 8.98 4.37
N MET A 272 9.31 8.95 5.55
CA MET A 272 7.91 9.33 5.71
C MET A 272 7.69 10.80 5.36
N VAL A 273 8.50 11.72 5.89
CA VAL A 273 8.47 13.15 5.54
C VAL A 273 8.53 13.36 4.02
N ARG A 274 9.47 12.69 3.34
CA ARG A 274 9.65 12.85 1.88
C ARG A 274 8.43 12.40 1.09
N ALA A 275 7.82 11.29 1.49
CA ALA A 275 6.63 10.77 0.85
C ALA A 275 5.41 11.67 1.12
N MET A 276 5.24 12.13 2.36
CA MET A 276 4.14 13.01 2.75
C MET A 276 4.23 14.39 2.09
N ALA A 277 5.45 14.93 1.93
CA ALA A 277 5.67 16.15 1.17
C ALA A 277 5.20 16.04 -0.29
N LEU A 278 5.17 14.83 -0.87
CA LEU A 278 4.66 14.56 -2.22
C LEU A 278 3.20 14.10 -2.26
N GLY A 279 2.46 14.28 -1.16
CA GLY A 279 1.02 14.10 -1.10
C GLY A 279 0.54 12.84 -0.39
N ALA A 280 1.43 11.98 0.13
CA ALA A 280 1.00 10.84 0.94
C ALA A 280 0.41 11.30 2.29
N ASP A 281 -0.70 10.72 2.72
CA ASP A 281 -1.25 10.95 4.07
C ASP A 281 -0.66 9.96 5.09
N THR A 282 -0.35 8.72 4.68
CA THR A 282 0.34 7.73 5.54
C THR A 282 1.35 6.91 4.73
N CYS A 283 2.17 6.12 5.43
CA CYS A 283 3.17 5.25 4.83
C CYS A 283 3.01 3.79 5.27
N ASN A 284 3.27 2.88 4.34
CA ASN A 284 3.35 1.45 4.59
C ASN A 284 4.78 0.95 4.36
N SER A 285 5.31 0.17 5.32
CA SER A 285 6.64 -0.43 5.22
C SER A 285 6.58 -1.95 5.27
N ALA A 286 7.12 -2.62 4.24
CA ALA A 286 7.35 -4.06 4.26
C ALA A 286 8.81 -4.37 4.60
N ARG A 287 9.77 -3.80 3.85
CA ARG A 287 11.20 -4.17 3.95
C ARG A 287 11.77 -3.91 5.34
N ALA A 288 11.51 -2.75 5.93
CA ALA A 288 12.04 -2.43 7.24
C ALA A 288 11.35 -3.23 8.35
N MET A 289 10.03 -3.47 8.23
CA MET A 289 9.30 -4.38 9.12
C MET A 289 9.87 -5.81 9.07
N MET A 290 10.22 -6.31 7.87
CA MET A 290 10.91 -7.60 7.74
C MET A 290 12.30 -7.58 8.40
N MET A 291 13.06 -6.49 8.28
CA MET A 291 14.35 -6.37 8.97
C MET A 291 14.18 -6.33 10.49
N ALA A 292 13.15 -5.63 10.99
CA ALA A 292 12.79 -5.62 12.41
C ALA A 292 12.45 -7.03 12.92
N LEU A 293 11.73 -7.84 12.13
CA LEU A 293 11.49 -9.27 12.40
C LEU A 293 12.77 -10.13 12.41
N GLY A 294 13.84 -9.71 11.74
CA GLY A 294 15.08 -10.48 11.62
C GLY A 294 15.41 -10.96 10.20
N CYS A 295 14.83 -10.37 9.16
CA CYS A 295 15.32 -10.57 7.79
C CYS A 295 16.74 -10.01 7.66
N ILE A 296 17.66 -10.84 7.19
CA ILE A 296 19.06 -10.50 6.93
C ILE A 296 19.35 -10.24 5.45
N GLN A 297 18.30 -10.08 4.63
CA GLN A 297 18.40 -9.93 3.17
C GLN A 297 19.18 -11.07 2.48
N ALA A 298 18.96 -12.32 2.89
CA ALA A 298 19.57 -13.49 2.25
C ALA A 298 19.12 -13.73 0.80
N LEU A 299 18.05 -13.05 0.35
CA LEU A 299 17.46 -13.17 -1.00
C LEU A 299 17.05 -14.60 -1.38
N GLU A 300 16.70 -15.42 -0.38
CA GLU A 300 16.25 -16.82 -0.56
C GLU A 300 14.74 -17.02 -0.33
N CYS A 301 13.96 -15.93 -0.38
CA CYS A 301 12.54 -15.92 0.00
C CYS A 301 11.69 -16.93 -0.78
N ASN A 302 12.02 -17.13 -2.06
CA ASN A 302 11.39 -18.09 -2.97
C ASN A 302 11.88 -19.52 -2.76
N LYS A 303 13.06 -19.72 -2.16
CA LYS A 303 13.70 -21.03 -2.04
C LYS A 303 13.14 -21.90 -0.91
N ASN A 304 12.35 -21.32 -0.02
CA ASN A 304 11.84 -21.96 1.21
C ASN A 304 12.92 -22.25 2.27
N THR A 305 14.14 -21.76 2.08
CA THR A 305 15.32 -21.99 2.94
C THR A 305 15.70 -20.76 3.74
N CYS A 306 14.74 -19.87 4.02
CA CYS A 306 15.01 -18.61 4.72
C CYS A 306 15.67 -18.87 6.09
N PRO A 307 16.93 -18.45 6.31
CA PRO A 307 17.71 -18.89 7.47
C PRO A 307 17.20 -18.33 8.80
N THR A 308 16.39 -17.28 8.76
CA THR A 308 15.85 -16.61 9.96
C THR A 308 14.36 -16.87 10.16
N GLY A 309 13.78 -17.84 9.45
CA GLY A 309 12.38 -18.25 9.64
C GLY A 309 11.33 -17.26 9.15
N VAL A 310 11.72 -16.18 8.47
CA VAL A 310 10.80 -15.14 7.97
C VAL A 310 9.99 -15.63 6.76
N ALA A 311 10.66 -16.08 5.70
CA ALA A 311 10.05 -16.37 4.40
C ALA A 311 10.12 -17.87 4.04
N THR A 312 9.65 -18.73 4.94
CA THR A 312 9.68 -20.20 4.80
C THR A 312 8.41 -20.84 5.34
N GLN A 313 8.06 -22.02 4.82
CA GLN A 313 7.05 -22.92 5.36
C GLN A 313 7.68 -24.21 5.93
N ASP A 314 9.01 -24.31 5.91
CA ASP A 314 9.74 -25.43 6.49
C ASP A 314 9.81 -25.26 8.03
N PRO A 315 9.29 -26.23 8.82
CA PRO A 315 9.32 -26.17 10.27
C PRO A 315 10.73 -26.07 10.86
N TYR A 316 11.76 -26.60 10.19
CA TYR A 316 13.15 -26.51 10.64
C TYR A 316 13.61 -25.05 10.66
N PHE A 317 13.48 -24.35 9.53
CA PHE A 317 13.90 -22.94 9.40
C PHE A 317 12.99 -22.00 10.19
N MET A 318 11.69 -22.30 10.27
CA MET A 318 10.72 -21.46 10.96
C MET A 318 11.02 -21.28 12.46
N LYS A 319 11.69 -22.25 13.10
CA LYS A 319 12.16 -22.16 14.49
C LYS A 319 13.11 -20.98 14.73
N GLY A 320 13.79 -20.50 13.69
CA GLY A 320 14.66 -19.31 13.78
C GLY A 320 13.90 -18.00 14.09
N LEU A 321 12.57 -17.98 13.96
CA LEU A 321 11.73 -16.82 14.28
C LEU A 321 10.91 -17.08 15.55
N VAL A 322 11.39 -16.55 16.67
CA VAL A 322 10.71 -16.60 17.98
C VAL A 322 9.70 -15.47 18.10
N VAL A 323 8.40 -15.79 18.04
CA VAL A 323 7.31 -14.80 17.99
C VAL A 323 7.33 -13.83 19.17
N GLU A 324 7.57 -14.34 20.39
CA GLU A 324 7.58 -13.53 21.62
C GLU A 324 8.66 -12.43 21.62
N ASP A 325 9.84 -12.70 21.03
CA ASP A 325 10.89 -11.71 20.82
C ASP A 325 10.53 -10.77 19.66
N LYS A 326 10.08 -11.33 18.53
CA LYS A 326 9.92 -10.55 17.30
C LYS A 326 8.76 -9.56 17.35
N LYS A 327 7.68 -9.84 18.08
CA LYS A 327 6.55 -8.90 18.23
C LYS A 327 7.00 -7.58 18.88
N VAL A 328 7.89 -7.65 19.88
CA VAL A 328 8.44 -6.48 20.58
C VAL A 328 9.35 -5.69 19.65
N ARG A 329 10.20 -6.36 18.87
CA ARG A 329 11.08 -5.70 17.89
C ARG A 329 10.29 -4.94 16.82
N VAL A 330 9.20 -5.53 16.32
CA VAL A 330 8.32 -4.90 15.34
C VAL A 330 7.64 -3.66 15.93
N ALA A 331 7.11 -3.76 17.16
CA ALA A 331 6.51 -2.63 17.86
C ALA A 331 7.53 -1.50 18.14
N ASN A 332 8.75 -1.85 18.56
CA ASN A 332 9.82 -0.88 18.82
C ASN A 332 10.29 -0.18 17.53
N TYR A 333 10.43 -0.91 16.42
CA TYR A 333 10.76 -0.30 15.13
C TYR A 333 9.71 0.73 14.72
N HIS A 334 8.42 0.37 14.83
CA HIS A 334 7.32 1.28 14.54
C HIS A 334 7.39 2.52 15.43
N LYS A 335 7.40 2.34 16.75
CA LYS A 335 7.45 3.42 17.75
C LYS A 335 8.60 4.38 17.46
N ASN A 336 9.83 3.88 17.38
CA ASN A 336 11.02 4.73 17.23
C ASN A 336 11.06 5.42 15.86
N THR A 337 10.48 4.82 14.82
CA THR A 337 10.37 5.45 13.50
C THR A 337 9.35 6.60 13.52
N VAL A 338 8.22 6.42 14.20
CA VAL A 338 7.21 7.48 14.39
C VAL A 338 7.74 8.59 15.29
N GLU A 339 8.44 8.27 16.38
CA GLU A 339 9.10 9.28 17.23
C GLU A 339 10.11 10.11 16.44
N SER A 340 10.97 9.46 15.64
CA SER A 340 11.92 10.16 14.75
C SER A 340 11.20 11.01 13.69
N PHE A 341 10.04 10.57 13.20
CA PHE A 341 9.23 11.38 12.29
C PHE A 341 8.68 12.63 12.99
N VAL A 342 8.11 12.49 14.20
CA VAL A 342 7.58 13.61 15.00
C VAL A 342 8.69 14.59 15.39
N GLU A 343 9.88 14.10 15.72
CA GLU A 343 11.06 14.92 16.00
C GLU A 343 11.44 15.79 14.79
N LEU A 344 11.40 15.22 13.58
CA LEU A 344 11.62 15.98 12.34
C LEU A 344 10.54 17.04 12.12
N LEU A 345 9.28 16.76 12.43
CA LEU A 345 8.21 17.76 12.34
C LEU A 345 8.46 18.92 13.31
N GLY A 346 8.79 18.61 14.56
CA GLY A 346 9.08 19.60 15.59
C GLY A 346 10.24 20.50 15.21
N ALA A 347 11.35 19.90 14.76
CA ALA A 347 12.52 20.63 14.27
C ALA A 347 12.19 21.54 13.07
N SER A 348 11.21 21.16 12.25
CA SER A 348 10.73 21.94 11.10
C SER A 348 9.63 22.93 11.43
N GLY A 349 9.21 23.06 12.69
CA GLY A 349 8.14 23.97 13.10
C GLY A 349 6.73 23.50 12.70
N ILE A 350 6.60 22.26 12.23
CA ILE A 350 5.36 21.67 11.73
C ILE A 350 4.60 21.04 12.89
N GLY A 351 3.34 21.43 13.09
CA GLY A 351 2.52 20.96 14.20
C GLY A 351 1.82 19.63 13.94
N HIS A 352 1.46 19.37 12.68
CA HIS A 352 0.67 18.21 12.28
C HIS A 352 1.15 17.64 10.92
N PRO A 353 1.10 16.32 10.69
CA PRO A 353 1.50 15.72 9.42
C PRO A 353 0.82 16.32 8.16
N ASP A 354 -0.43 16.75 8.27
CA ASP A 354 -1.19 17.35 7.16
C ASP A 354 -0.64 18.71 6.69
N GLU A 355 0.20 19.36 7.50
CA GLU A 355 0.86 20.63 7.13
C GLU A 355 2.09 20.39 6.22
N ILE A 356 2.59 19.15 6.11
CA ILE A 356 3.76 18.83 5.29
C ILE A 356 3.43 19.06 3.81
N ASN A 357 4.24 19.87 3.13
CA ASN A 357 4.12 20.11 1.70
C ASN A 357 5.50 20.12 1.01
N ARG A 358 5.48 20.27 -0.32
CA ARG A 358 6.66 20.16 -1.19
C ARG A 358 7.75 21.21 -0.92
N THR A 359 7.44 22.31 -0.24
CA THR A 359 8.42 23.36 0.09
C THR A 359 9.34 22.97 1.26
N HIS A 360 8.92 22.02 2.11
CA HIS A 360 9.69 21.60 3.29
C HIS A 360 10.90 20.70 2.98
N VAL A 361 10.95 20.08 1.80
CA VAL A 361 11.99 19.10 1.46
C VAL A 361 12.88 19.63 0.35
N TYR A 362 14.17 19.77 0.66
CA TYR A 362 15.20 20.15 -0.30
C TYR A 362 16.00 18.93 -0.74
N ARG A 363 16.38 18.90 -2.01
CA ARG A 363 17.25 17.89 -2.62
C ARG A 363 18.32 18.58 -3.45
N ARG A 364 19.56 18.13 -3.25
CA ARG A 364 20.67 18.48 -4.15
C ARG A 364 20.42 17.80 -5.51
N VAL A 365 20.29 18.60 -6.55
CA VAL A 365 20.04 18.14 -7.93
C VAL A 365 21.27 18.28 -8.83
N PHE A 366 22.23 19.11 -8.42
CA PHE A 366 23.54 19.24 -9.06
C PHE A 366 24.61 19.61 -8.01
N MET A 367 25.89 19.63 -8.37
CA MET A 367 26.99 19.85 -7.42
C MET A 367 26.82 21.12 -6.55
N ASN A 368 26.33 22.20 -7.16
CA ASN A 368 26.09 23.51 -6.56
C ASN A 368 24.61 23.94 -6.58
N LEU A 369 23.68 23.03 -6.88
CA LEU A 369 22.25 23.36 -6.99
C LEU A 369 21.39 22.48 -6.07
N VAL A 370 20.64 23.15 -5.21
CA VAL A 370 19.63 22.54 -4.33
C VAL A 370 18.28 23.12 -4.71
N LYS A 371 17.28 22.25 -4.86
CA LYS A 371 15.89 22.62 -5.14
C LYS A 371 14.97 22.05 -4.08
N THR A 372 13.87 22.73 -3.82
CA THR A 372 12.71 22.18 -3.09
C THR A 372 12.05 21.07 -3.89
N TYR A 373 11.22 20.25 -3.25
CA TYR A 373 10.37 19.32 -3.98
C TYR A 373 9.35 20.05 -4.84
N GLU A 374 8.94 21.27 -4.50
CA GLU A 374 8.03 22.06 -5.35
C GLU A 374 8.70 22.43 -6.68
N GLU A 375 9.98 22.80 -6.67
CA GLU A 375 10.73 23.11 -7.90
C GLU A 375 11.09 21.86 -8.74
N ILE A 376 11.11 20.67 -8.13
CA ILE A 376 11.41 19.39 -8.81
C ILE A 376 10.13 18.73 -9.32
N TYR A 377 9.07 18.83 -8.52
CA TYR A 377 7.75 18.25 -8.71
C TYR A 377 6.71 19.36 -8.51
N PRO A 378 6.49 20.25 -9.48
CA PRO A 378 5.57 21.37 -9.30
C PRO A 378 4.13 20.88 -9.10
N THR A 379 3.43 21.53 -8.18
CA THR A 379 1.99 21.34 -7.98
C THR A 379 1.25 21.97 -9.15
N ILE A 380 0.17 21.32 -9.60
CA ILE A 380 -0.68 21.86 -10.68
C ILE A 380 -1.95 22.50 -10.10
N PRO A 381 -2.57 23.48 -10.81
CA PRO A 381 -3.80 24.10 -10.35
C PRO A 381 -4.94 23.08 -10.15
N GLU A 382 -5.77 23.30 -9.14
CA GLU A 382 -6.91 22.42 -8.90
C GLU A 382 -7.92 22.51 -10.04
N GLY A 383 -8.47 21.36 -10.46
CA GLY A 383 -9.47 21.30 -11.53
C GLY A 383 -8.92 21.50 -12.95
N CYS A 384 -7.61 21.70 -13.14
CA CYS A 384 -7.04 21.98 -14.47
C CYS A 384 -7.13 20.84 -15.49
N LEU A 385 -7.43 19.61 -15.06
CA LEU A 385 -7.61 18.42 -15.91
C LEU A 385 -9.09 18.09 -16.18
N LEU A 386 -10.02 18.89 -15.67
CA LEU A 386 -11.44 18.80 -16.00
C LEU A 386 -11.73 19.37 -17.39
N ASP A 387 -12.89 19.05 -17.94
CA ASP A 387 -13.32 19.58 -19.24
C ASP A 387 -13.36 21.12 -19.21
N GLY A 388 -12.64 21.75 -20.15
CA GLY A 388 -12.47 23.21 -20.21
C GLY A 388 -11.40 23.78 -19.27
N GLY A 389 -10.65 22.95 -18.54
CA GLY A 389 -9.51 23.36 -17.73
C GLY A 389 -8.26 23.71 -18.55
N ASP A 390 -7.37 24.50 -17.95
CA ASP A 390 -6.07 24.85 -18.52
C ASP A 390 -5.05 23.73 -18.26
N VAL A 391 -5.08 22.71 -19.13
CA VAL A 391 -4.29 21.48 -18.98
C VAL A 391 -2.79 21.78 -19.13
N PRO A 392 -1.95 21.46 -18.13
CA PRO A 392 -0.51 21.61 -18.29
C PRO A 392 0.02 20.73 -19.43
N PHE A 393 0.94 21.27 -20.22
CA PHE A 393 1.51 20.61 -21.40
C PHE A 393 1.93 19.14 -21.18
N ASP A 394 2.58 18.85 -20.05
CA ASP A 394 3.06 17.51 -19.70
C ASP A 394 1.94 16.47 -19.44
N TYR A 395 0.68 16.91 -19.32
CA TYR A 395 -0.48 16.04 -19.10
C TYR A 395 -1.35 15.87 -20.35
N GLU A 396 -1.28 16.75 -21.33
CA GLU A 396 -2.19 16.78 -22.49
C GLU A 396 -2.29 15.42 -23.19
N GLU A 397 -1.15 14.84 -23.54
CA GLU A 397 -1.10 13.60 -24.32
C GLU A 397 -1.65 12.41 -23.52
N TYR A 398 -1.35 12.36 -22.22
CA TYR A 398 -1.88 11.31 -21.35
C TYR A 398 -3.38 11.46 -21.14
N LEU A 399 -3.87 12.70 -21.03
CA LEU A 399 -5.28 13.01 -20.83
C LEU A 399 -6.12 12.71 -22.08
N LYS A 400 -5.57 12.97 -23.28
CA LYS A 400 -6.17 12.59 -24.58
C LYS A 400 -6.36 11.08 -24.70
N ARG A 401 -5.37 10.30 -24.25
CA ARG A 401 -5.39 8.82 -24.26
C ARG A 401 -6.21 8.19 -23.11
N ALA A 402 -6.63 8.98 -22.13
CA ALA A 402 -7.38 8.50 -20.99
C ALA A 402 -8.88 8.40 -21.30
N SER A 403 -9.52 7.29 -20.93
CA SER A 403 -10.94 7.03 -21.12
C SER A 403 -11.51 6.36 -19.87
N ALA A 404 -12.67 6.80 -19.39
CA ALA A 404 -13.36 6.13 -18.28
C ALA A 404 -13.88 4.73 -18.68
N GLN A 405 -14.03 4.48 -19.99
CA GLN A 405 -14.60 3.27 -20.56
C GLN A 405 -13.55 2.20 -20.87
N SER A 406 -12.25 2.53 -20.89
CA SER A 406 -11.20 1.57 -21.21
C SER A 406 -9.86 1.90 -20.56
N PHE A 407 -9.12 0.87 -20.15
CA PHE A 407 -7.70 0.99 -19.82
C PHE A 407 -6.80 0.92 -21.06
N GLU A 408 -7.34 0.51 -22.21
CA GLU A 408 -6.58 0.44 -23.46
C GLU A 408 -6.27 1.85 -23.97
N VAL A 409 -5.10 1.98 -24.60
CA VAL A 409 -4.68 3.23 -25.21
C VAL A 409 -5.43 3.36 -26.54
N THR A 410 -6.34 4.31 -26.63
CA THR A 410 -6.85 4.75 -27.92
C THR A 410 -5.69 5.42 -28.68
N ALA A 411 -5.44 4.94 -29.90
CA ALA A 411 -4.36 5.40 -30.77
C ALA A 411 -4.48 6.88 -31.15
#